data_AF-A0A4Y2CFK6-F1
#
_entry.id   AF-A0A4Y2CFK6-F1
#
_cell.length_a   1.000
_cell.length_b   1.000
_cell.length_c   1.000
_cell.angle_alpha   90.00
_cell.angle_beta   90.00
_cell.angle_gamma   90.00
#
_symmetry.space_group_name_H-M   'P 1'
#
loop_
_entity.id
_entity.type
_entity.pdbx_description
1 polymer ?
#
loop_
_entity_poly.entity_id
_entity_poly.type
_entity_poly.pdbx_seq_one_letter_code
_entity_poly.pdbx_strand_id
1 'polypeptide(L)'
;MPYGIKCAPERFQRVVAEMLEDIQNADNFFDDLIFGGKTLEENNETLEKVFKRCIEFNLKLSKEKSQICQTRVTFLDHTLSSDGIAVDKSKLEPILCMSKPEDRQSLHRYLGMINYSSKFLPNLSTLIAPLRELIKNNTVWLWDPSYDKILDRVKEQLIKSPVLAFFDPSVESEIFVDASPFGLGAVLQQRGKPIAFASSTLTPAQRNYAHIEK
;
A
#
# COMPACT_ATOMS: atom_id res chain seq x y z
N MET A 1 21.02 -17.22 -11.10
CA MET A 1 21.51 -16.63 -9.84
C MET A 1 20.95 -17.48 -8.69
N PRO A 2 21.77 -17.97 -7.74
CA PRO A 2 21.26 -18.82 -6.66
C PRO A 2 20.43 -18.02 -5.66
N TYR A 3 19.41 -18.66 -5.06
CA TYR A 3 18.59 -18.06 -4.01
C TYR A 3 19.42 -17.78 -2.74
N GLY A 4 19.07 -16.72 -2.00
CA GLY A 4 19.68 -16.37 -0.71
C GLY A 4 20.86 -15.39 -0.76
N ILE A 5 21.29 -14.97 -1.96
CA ILE A 5 22.26 -13.87 -2.08
C ILE A 5 21.54 -12.55 -1.79
N LYS A 6 22.05 -11.78 -0.82
CA LYS A 6 21.41 -10.52 -0.38
C LYS A 6 21.25 -9.48 -1.49
N CYS A 7 22.22 -9.37 -2.41
CA CYS A 7 22.22 -8.39 -3.51
C CYS A 7 21.57 -8.91 -4.80
N ALA A 8 21.01 -10.13 -4.78
CA ALA A 8 20.42 -10.75 -5.95
C ALA A 8 19.19 -9.96 -6.47
N PRO A 9 18.22 -9.60 -5.63
CA PRO A 9 17.01 -8.90 -6.08
C PRO A 9 17.32 -7.54 -6.72
N GLU A 10 18.24 -6.77 -6.14
CA GLU A 10 18.62 -5.45 -6.65
C GLU A 10 19.33 -5.54 -8.00
N ARG A 11 20.21 -6.56 -8.15
CA ARG A 11 20.87 -6.80 -9.42
C ARG A 11 19.89 -7.26 -10.50
N PHE A 12 18.92 -8.10 -10.12
CA PHE A 12 17.87 -8.54 -11.04
C PHE A 12 16.97 -7.38 -11.48
N GLN A 13 16.47 -6.60 -10.51
CA GLN A 13 15.69 -5.37 -10.76
C GLN A 13 16.39 -4.45 -11.75
N ARG A 14 17.69 -4.21 -11.55
CA ARG A 14 18.47 -3.33 -12.43
C ARG A 14 18.55 -3.86 -13.87
N VAL A 15 18.84 -5.15 -14.03
CA VAL A 15 18.94 -5.76 -15.37
C VAL A 15 17.59 -5.72 -16.10
N VAL A 16 16.49 -5.98 -15.39
CA VAL A 16 15.15 -5.91 -15.97
C VAL A 16 14.74 -4.46 -16.28
N ALA A 17 15.12 -3.50 -15.44
CA ALA A 17 14.89 -2.09 -15.73
C ALA A 17 15.66 -1.61 -16.97
N GLU A 18 16.95 -1.96 -17.08
CA GLU A 18 17.78 -1.70 -18.27
C GLU A 18 17.21 -2.38 -19.53
N MET A 19 16.60 -3.57 -19.38
CA MET A 19 15.92 -4.27 -20.46
C MET A 19 14.70 -3.49 -20.99
N LEU A 20 13.97 -2.81 -20.12
CA LEU A 20 12.70 -2.14 -20.42
C LEU A 20 12.83 -0.63 -20.70
N GLU A 21 14.01 -0.04 -20.52
CA GLU A 21 14.25 1.41 -20.54
C GLU A 21 13.70 2.13 -21.78
N ASP A 22 13.72 1.49 -22.95
CA ASP A 22 13.23 2.04 -24.22
C ASP A 22 11.74 1.78 -24.49
N ILE A 23 11.08 0.98 -23.66
CA ILE A 23 9.68 0.60 -23.82
C ILE A 23 8.82 1.53 -22.97
N GLN A 24 8.11 2.45 -23.63
CA GLN A 24 7.14 3.30 -22.95
C GLN A 24 6.02 2.47 -22.32
N ASN A 25 5.54 2.94 -21.17
CA ASN A 25 4.46 2.29 -20.40
C ASN A 25 4.78 0.85 -19.99
N ALA A 26 6.05 0.49 -19.81
CA ALA A 26 6.49 -0.74 -19.18
C ALA A 26 7.41 -0.41 -18.00
N ASP A 27 7.20 -1.08 -16.88
CA ASP A 27 7.98 -0.90 -15.65
C ASP A 27 8.08 -2.25 -14.92
N ASN A 28 9.01 -2.32 -13.97
CA ASN A 28 9.24 -3.51 -13.17
C ASN A 28 9.49 -3.18 -11.70
N PHE A 29 9.02 -4.06 -10.84
CA PHE A 29 9.35 -4.03 -9.42
C PHE A 29 9.75 -5.42 -8.96
N PHE A 30 11.05 -5.58 -8.74
CA PHE A 30 11.75 -6.85 -8.61
C PHE A 30 11.37 -7.83 -9.72
N ASP A 31 10.63 -8.87 -9.35
CA ASP A 31 10.25 -9.98 -10.23
C ASP A 31 8.93 -9.72 -10.98
N ASP A 32 8.19 -8.67 -10.59
CA ASP A 32 6.90 -8.34 -11.17
C ASP A 32 7.07 -7.31 -12.29
N LEU A 33 6.49 -7.61 -13.46
CA LEU A 33 6.42 -6.72 -14.60
C LEU A 33 5.02 -6.11 -14.71
N ILE A 34 4.94 -4.83 -15.05
CA ILE A 34 3.70 -4.17 -15.41
C ILE A 34 3.89 -3.39 -16.69
N PHE A 35 2.93 -3.49 -17.60
CA PHE A 35 2.92 -2.71 -18.82
C PHE A 35 1.50 -2.47 -19.30
N GLY A 36 1.31 -1.49 -20.17
CA GLY A 36 0.00 -1.18 -20.73
C GLY A 36 0.01 -0.19 -21.89
N GLY A 37 -1.18 0.22 -22.28
CA GLY A 37 -1.44 1.23 -23.30
C GLY A 37 -2.82 1.87 -23.07
N LYS A 38 -3.07 3.03 -23.70
CA LYS A 38 -4.38 3.70 -23.61
C LYS A 38 -5.43 3.02 -24.47
N THR A 39 -4.98 2.39 -25.56
CA THR A 39 -5.81 1.58 -26.46
C THR A 39 -5.35 0.14 -26.47
N LEU A 40 -6.18 -0.76 -27.01
CA LEU A 40 -5.82 -2.16 -27.16
C LEU A 40 -4.64 -2.33 -28.14
N GLU A 41 -4.59 -1.49 -29.17
CA GLU A 41 -3.51 -1.46 -30.15
C GLU A 41 -2.19 -1.07 -29.49
N GLU A 42 -2.15 0.04 -28.75
CA GLU A 42 -0.95 0.45 -28.00
C GLU A 42 -0.52 -0.62 -27.00
N ASN A 43 -1.48 -1.24 -26.30
CA ASN A 43 -1.18 -2.32 -25.36
C ASN A 43 -0.56 -3.55 -26.06
N ASN A 44 -1.07 -3.92 -27.23
CA ASN A 44 -0.53 -5.04 -28.00
C ASN A 44 0.88 -4.73 -28.53
N GLU A 45 1.13 -3.51 -29.00
CA GLU A 45 2.47 -3.07 -29.41
C GLU A 45 3.48 -3.14 -28.25
N THR A 46 3.09 -2.67 -27.06
CA THR A 46 3.93 -2.77 -25.85
C THR A 46 4.16 -4.24 -25.46
N LEU A 47 3.11 -5.06 -25.49
CA LEU A 47 3.19 -6.49 -25.18
C LEU A 47 4.19 -7.22 -26.11
N GLU A 48 4.12 -6.97 -27.42
CA GLU A 48 5.05 -7.57 -28.40
C GLU A 48 6.50 -7.16 -28.12
N LYS A 49 6.75 -5.88 -27.82
CA LYS A 49 8.09 -5.38 -27.48
C LYS A 49 8.62 -6.05 -26.21
N VAL A 50 7.82 -6.10 -25.15
CA VAL A 50 8.19 -6.74 -23.88
C VAL A 50 8.50 -8.22 -24.08
N PHE A 51 7.65 -8.95 -24.82
CA PHE A 51 7.86 -10.37 -25.06
C PHE A 51 9.12 -10.65 -25.89
N LYS A 52 9.37 -9.83 -26.91
CA LYS A 52 10.61 -9.91 -27.70
C LYS A 52 11.84 -9.74 -26.80
N ARG A 53 11.82 -8.75 -25.91
CA ARG A 53 12.89 -8.49 -24.95
C ARG A 53 13.08 -9.64 -23.96
N CYS A 54 11.99 -10.19 -23.43
CA CYS A 54 12.05 -11.36 -22.58
C CYS A 54 12.73 -12.56 -23.28
N ILE A 55 12.46 -12.77 -24.57
CA ILE A 55 13.12 -13.82 -25.36
C ILE A 55 14.61 -13.52 -25.54
N GLU A 56 14.97 -12.28 -25.90
CA GLU A 56 16.37 -11.85 -26.10
C GLU A 56 17.22 -12.02 -24.83
N PHE A 57 16.67 -11.68 -23.66
CA PHE A 57 17.35 -11.78 -22.37
C PHE A 57 17.13 -13.16 -21.69
N ASN A 58 16.43 -14.08 -22.34
CA ASN A 58 16.05 -15.39 -21.80
C ASN A 58 15.33 -15.30 -20.44
N LEU A 59 14.53 -14.25 -20.26
CA LEU A 59 13.66 -14.05 -19.12
C LEU A 59 12.37 -14.86 -19.31
N LYS A 60 12.06 -15.72 -18.33
CA LYS A 60 10.89 -16.60 -18.39
C LYS A 60 9.76 -16.03 -17.56
N LEU A 61 8.60 -15.87 -18.19
CA LEU A 61 7.37 -15.42 -17.55
C LEU A 61 6.52 -16.63 -17.11
N SER A 62 5.87 -16.54 -15.96
CA SER A 62 4.94 -17.57 -15.50
C SER A 62 3.58 -17.38 -16.15
N LYS A 63 3.19 -18.30 -17.04
CA LYS A 63 1.89 -18.26 -17.72
C LYS A 63 0.72 -18.24 -16.74
N GLU A 64 0.81 -18.99 -15.64
CA GLU A 64 -0.25 -19.11 -14.63
C GLU A 64 -0.46 -17.82 -13.84
N LYS A 65 0.60 -17.02 -13.63
CA LYS A 65 0.55 -15.76 -12.90
C LYS A 65 0.36 -14.54 -13.79
N SER A 66 0.45 -14.71 -15.11
CA SER A 66 0.38 -13.60 -16.07
C SER A 66 -1.07 -13.15 -16.27
N GLN A 67 -1.30 -11.84 -16.15
CA GLN A 67 -2.58 -11.19 -16.41
C GLN A 67 -2.47 -10.40 -17.72
N ILE A 68 -3.04 -10.93 -18.82
CA ILE A 68 -2.88 -10.36 -20.17
C ILE A 68 -4.20 -9.74 -20.64
N CYS A 69 -4.12 -8.54 -21.23
CA CYS A 69 -5.24 -7.78 -21.80
C CYS A 69 -6.42 -7.61 -20.83
N GLN A 70 -6.13 -7.31 -19.57
CA GLN A 70 -7.14 -7.05 -18.55
C GLN A 70 -7.29 -5.54 -18.30
N THR A 71 -8.51 -5.10 -18.02
CA THR A 71 -8.79 -3.71 -17.58
C THR A 71 -8.56 -3.51 -16.08
N ARG A 72 -8.39 -4.62 -15.35
CA ARG A 72 -8.05 -4.64 -13.92
C ARG A 72 -6.96 -5.67 -13.70
N VAL A 73 -5.88 -5.27 -13.04
CA VAL A 73 -4.74 -6.15 -12.76
C VAL A 73 -4.32 -6.04 -11.31
N THR A 74 -3.88 -7.15 -10.71
CA THR A 74 -3.23 -7.13 -9.41
C THR A 74 -1.73 -6.95 -9.59
N PHE A 75 -1.16 -5.92 -8.98
CA PHE A 75 0.27 -5.59 -8.99
C PHE A 75 0.69 -5.07 -7.61
N LEU A 76 1.77 -5.62 -7.05
CA LEU A 76 2.27 -5.27 -5.71
C LEU A 76 1.17 -5.22 -4.65
N ASP A 77 0.35 -6.28 -4.58
CA ASP A 77 -0.73 -6.42 -3.60
C ASP A 77 -1.83 -5.33 -3.67
N HIS A 78 -1.92 -4.67 -4.83
CA HIS A 78 -2.95 -3.69 -5.14
C HIS A 78 -3.68 -4.07 -6.42
N THR A 79 -4.99 -3.77 -6.47
CA THR A 79 -5.76 -3.85 -7.70
C THR A 79 -5.69 -2.51 -8.42
N LEU A 80 -5.13 -2.50 -9.63
CA LEU A 80 -5.05 -1.35 -10.50
C LEU A 80 -6.17 -1.41 -11.53
N SER A 81 -6.88 -0.30 -11.74
CA SER A 81 -7.92 -0.16 -12.75
C SER A 81 -8.00 1.26 -13.29
N SER A 82 -8.88 1.50 -14.26
CA SER A 82 -9.25 2.86 -14.70
C SER A 82 -9.77 3.76 -13.57
N ASP A 83 -10.31 3.16 -12.51
CA ASP A 83 -10.85 3.89 -11.35
C ASP A 83 -9.74 4.36 -10.41
N GLY A 84 -8.58 3.69 -10.43
CA GLY A 84 -7.42 3.97 -9.60
C GLY A 84 -6.79 2.72 -8.99
N ILE A 85 -6.29 2.88 -7.76
CA ILE A 85 -5.58 1.88 -6.97
C ILE A 85 -6.48 1.48 -5.79
N ALA A 86 -6.81 0.20 -5.69
CA ALA A 86 -7.55 -0.37 -4.56
C ALA A 86 -6.68 -1.39 -3.82
N VAL A 87 -7.03 -1.66 -2.55
CA VAL A 87 -6.42 -2.77 -1.82
C VAL A 87 -6.89 -4.08 -2.44
N ASP A 88 -5.95 -5.01 -2.67
CA ASP A 88 -6.32 -6.33 -3.15
C ASP A 88 -7.10 -7.10 -2.07
N LYS A 89 -8.25 -7.67 -2.46
CA LYS A 89 -9.15 -8.37 -1.54
C LYS A 89 -8.48 -9.58 -0.88
N SER A 90 -7.59 -10.26 -1.62
CA SER A 90 -6.87 -11.42 -1.08
C SER A 90 -5.94 -11.06 0.09
N LYS A 91 -5.51 -9.80 0.17
CA LYS A 91 -4.68 -9.28 1.26
C LYS A 91 -5.50 -8.72 2.42
N LEU A 92 -6.73 -8.28 2.14
CA LEU A 92 -7.68 -7.88 3.18
C LEU A 92 -8.20 -9.08 3.97
N GLU A 93 -8.53 -10.18 3.30
CA GLU A 93 -9.14 -11.36 3.94
C GLU A 93 -8.39 -11.88 5.18
N PRO A 94 -7.05 -12.08 5.15
CA PRO A 94 -6.30 -12.47 6.33
C PRO A 94 -6.48 -11.49 7.49
N ILE A 95 -6.44 -10.18 7.24
CA ILE A 95 -6.59 -9.15 8.28
C ILE A 95 -8.01 -9.18 8.86
N LEU A 96 -9.03 -9.36 8.02
CA LEU A 96 -10.42 -9.43 8.44
C LEU A 96 -10.72 -10.70 9.27
N CYS A 97 -10.11 -11.82 8.90
CA CYS A 97 -10.27 -13.12 9.56
C CYS A 97 -9.35 -13.34 10.76
N MET A 98 -8.38 -12.44 11.01
CA MET A 98 -7.51 -12.56 12.19
C MET A 98 -8.32 -12.51 13.47
N SER A 99 -8.05 -13.50 14.33
CA SER A 99 -8.55 -13.56 15.69
C SER A 99 -7.96 -12.44 16.54
N LYS A 100 -8.60 -12.22 17.69
CA LYS A 100 -8.11 -11.31 18.72
C LYS A 100 -6.68 -11.69 19.13
N PRO A 101 -5.75 -10.72 19.20
CA PRO A 101 -4.42 -10.93 19.78
C PRO A 101 -4.47 -11.40 21.23
N GLU A 102 -3.69 -12.43 21.54
CA GLU A 102 -3.57 -12.99 22.89
C GLU A 102 -2.37 -12.43 23.66
N ASP A 103 -1.41 -11.83 22.95
CA ASP A 103 -0.18 -11.28 23.51
C ASP A 103 0.32 -10.02 22.75
N ARG A 104 1.35 -9.37 23.30
CA ARG A 104 1.96 -8.17 22.70
C ARG A 104 2.55 -8.45 21.30
N GLN A 105 3.09 -9.65 21.07
CA GLN A 105 3.78 -9.97 19.82
C GLN A 105 2.79 -10.19 18.66
N SER A 106 1.68 -10.87 18.93
CA SER A 106 0.55 -11.04 18.03
C SER A 106 -0.12 -9.71 17.73
N LEU A 107 -0.30 -8.83 18.73
CA LEU A 107 -0.82 -7.47 18.49
C LEU A 107 0.13 -6.65 17.63
N HIS A 108 1.44 -6.68 17.92
CA HIS A 108 2.45 -5.98 17.12
C HIS A 108 2.43 -6.43 15.65
N ARG A 109 2.32 -7.75 15.41
CA ARG A 109 2.19 -8.33 14.06
C ARG A 109 0.92 -7.85 13.36
N TYR A 110 -0.21 -7.88 14.07
CA TYR A 110 -1.49 -7.40 13.55
C TYR A 110 -1.40 -5.93 13.14
N LEU A 111 -0.92 -5.05 14.03
CA LEU A 111 -0.75 -3.63 13.72
C LEU A 111 0.18 -3.40 12.52
N GLY A 112 1.24 -4.22 12.37
CA GLY A 112 2.12 -4.20 11.20
C GLY A 112 1.37 -4.51 9.89
N MET A 113 0.49 -5.51 9.89
CA MET A 113 -0.33 -5.87 8.73
C MET A 113 -1.33 -4.77 8.37
N ILE A 114 -1.99 -4.16 9.37
CA ILE A 114 -2.89 -3.02 9.15
C ILE A 114 -2.11 -1.84 8.56
N ASN A 115 -0.90 -1.57 9.06
CA ASN A 115 -0.10 -0.43 8.64
C ASN A 115 0.31 -0.50 7.16
N TYR A 116 0.40 -1.69 6.57
CA TYR A 116 0.60 -1.86 5.12
C TYR A 116 -0.51 -1.18 4.29
N SER A 117 -1.74 -1.18 4.81
CA SER A 117 -2.89 -0.54 4.17
C SER A 117 -3.13 0.89 4.63
N SER A 118 -2.22 1.49 5.42
CA SER A 118 -2.40 2.81 6.03
C SER A 118 -2.70 3.93 5.03
N LYS A 119 -2.14 3.86 3.81
CA LYS A 119 -2.38 4.85 2.75
C LYS A 119 -3.83 4.93 2.27
N PHE A 120 -4.65 3.92 2.59
CA PHE A 120 -6.08 3.86 2.27
C PHE A 120 -6.98 4.23 3.46
N LEU A 121 -6.40 4.39 4.64
CA LEU A 121 -7.15 4.49 5.90
C LEU A 121 -7.03 5.89 6.50
N PRO A 122 -8.13 6.67 6.53
CA PRO A 122 -8.10 7.98 7.15
C PRO A 122 -7.94 7.86 8.66
N ASN A 123 -7.05 8.69 9.23
CA ASN A 123 -6.84 8.84 10.67
C ASN A 123 -6.47 7.54 11.42
N LEU A 124 -5.86 6.57 10.73
CA LEU A 124 -5.49 5.27 11.30
C LEU A 124 -4.67 5.42 12.59
N SER A 125 -3.63 6.26 12.59
CA SER A 125 -2.72 6.43 13.73
C SER A 125 -3.42 6.88 15.01
N THR A 126 -4.48 7.68 14.90
CA THR A 126 -5.31 8.10 16.04
C THR A 126 -6.20 6.94 16.50
N LEU A 127 -6.81 6.23 15.56
CA LEU A 127 -7.69 5.09 15.85
C LEU A 127 -6.97 3.96 16.61
N ILE A 128 -5.77 3.57 16.15
CA ILE A 128 -4.99 2.48 16.77
C ILE A 128 -4.06 2.95 17.89
N ALA A 129 -4.09 4.23 18.28
CA ALA A 129 -3.22 4.76 19.34
C ALA A 129 -3.33 3.97 20.64
N PRO A 130 -4.53 3.58 21.14
CA PRO A 130 -4.64 2.78 22.36
C PRO A 130 -3.99 1.40 22.24
N LEU A 131 -4.09 0.76 21.07
CA LEU A 131 -3.44 -0.52 20.79
C LEU A 131 -1.90 -0.37 20.73
N ARG A 132 -1.40 0.76 20.20
CA ARG A 132 0.03 1.09 20.21
C ARG A 132 0.58 1.34 21.63
N GLU A 133 -0.24 1.84 22.55
CA GLU A 133 0.16 1.96 23.96
C GLU A 133 0.27 0.58 24.63
N LEU A 134 -0.61 -0.36 24.29
CA LEU A 134 -0.63 -1.72 24.84
C LEU A 134 0.61 -2.56 24.48
N ILE A 135 1.24 -2.29 23.32
CA ILE A 135 2.47 -2.99 22.89
C ILE A 135 3.74 -2.43 23.53
N LYS A 136 3.69 -1.30 24.27
CA LYS A 136 4.89 -0.72 24.89
C LYS A 136 5.40 -1.60 26.05
N ASN A 137 6.72 -1.66 26.21
CA ASN A 137 7.38 -2.49 27.23
C ASN A 137 6.97 -2.16 28.68
N ASN A 138 6.61 -0.91 28.96
CA ASN A 138 6.22 -0.46 30.30
C ASN A 138 4.71 -0.55 30.57
N THR A 139 3.92 -1.11 29.65
CA THR A 139 2.46 -1.25 29.80
C THR A 139 2.14 -2.68 30.20
N VAL A 140 1.33 -2.89 31.25
CA VAL A 140 0.81 -4.23 31.61
C VAL A 140 -0.10 -4.72 30.50
N TRP A 141 0.07 -5.98 30.06
CA TRP A 141 -0.82 -6.59 29.09
C TRP A 141 -2.15 -6.89 29.77
N LEU A 142 -3.12 -6.02 29.52
CA LEU A 142 -4.50 -6.21 29.93
C LEU A 142 -5.38 -5.84 28.75
N TRP A 143 -6.07 -6.83 28.18
CA TRP A 143 -6.96 -6.59 27.06
C TRP A 143 -8.30 -6.06 27.54
N ASP A 144 -8.60 -4.82 27.23
CA ASP A 144 -9.88 -4.18 27.48
C ASP A 144 -10.86 -4.42 26.30
N PRO A 145 -12.16 -4.69 26.53
CA PRO A 145 -13.14 -4.87 25.46
C PRO A 145 -13.30 -3.67 24.51
N SER A 146 -12.86 -2.47 24.89
CA SER A 146 -12.79 -1.32 23.98
C SER A 146 -11.78 -1.52 22.83
N TYR A 147 -10.75 -2.35 23.02
CA TYR A 147 -9.78 -2.68 21.97
C TYR A 147 -10.41 -3.50 20.84
N ASP A 148 -11.38 -4.36 21.16
CA ASP A 148 -12.14 -5.10 20.14
C ASP A 148 -12.91 -4.12 19.25
N LYS A 149 -13.55 -3.10 19.83
CA LYS A 149 -14.24 -2.04 19.08
C LYS A 149 -13.30 -1.25 18.17
N ILE A 150 -12.05 -1.02 18.60
CA ILE A 150 -11.05 -0.35 17.77
C ILE A 150 -10.67 -1.23 16.58
N LEU A 151 -10.41 -2.53 16.80
CA LEU A 151 -10.10 -3.47 15.73
C LEU A 151 -11.26 -3.61 14.74
N ASP A 152 -12.50 -3.71 15.23
CA ASP A 152 -13.68 -3.77 14.38
C ASP A 152 -13.82 -2.53 13.52
N ARG A 153 -13.59 -1.34 14.09
CA ARG A 153 -13.60 -0.07 13.34
C ARG A 153 -12.51 -0.01 12.28
N VAL A 154 -11.31 -0.55 12.56
CA VAL A 154 -10.24 -0.67 11.55
C VAL A 154 -10.67 -1.61 10.42
N LYS A 155 -11.25 -2.77 10.74
CA LYS A 155 -11.78 -3.73 9.75
C LYS A 155 -12.86 -3.08 8.89
N GLU A 156 -13.77 -2.32 9.48
CA GLU A 156 -14.78 -1.56 8.74
C GLU A 156 -14.16 -0.52 7.79
N GLN A 157 -13.13 0.21 8.22
CA GLN A 157 -12.44 1.17 7.35
C GLN A 157 -11.70 0.46 6.20
N LEU A 158 -11.12 -0.72 6.43
CA LEU A 158 -10.50 -1.53 5.39
C LEU A 158 -11.52 -1.98 4.33
N ILE A 159 -12.69 -2.45 4.77
CA ILE A 159 -13.79 -2.86 3.88
C ILE A 159 -14.32 -1.67 3.07
N LYS A 160 -14.46 -0.51 3.71
CA LYS A 160 -14.95 0.73 3.09
C LYS A 160 -13.83 1.58 2.48
N SER A 161 -12.63 1.02 2.32
CA SER A 161 -11.49 1.77 1.83
C SER A 161 -11.77 2.32 0.43
N PRO A 162 -11.47 3.60 0.16
CA PRO A 162 -11.72 4.18 -1.14
C PRO A 162 -10.71 3.67 -2.16
N VAL A 163 -11.09 3.76 -3.44
CA VAL A 163 -10.14 3.65 -4.54
C VAL A 163 -9.34 4.95 -4.60
N LEU A 164 -8.02 4.84 -4.52
CA LEU A 164 -7.10 5.99 -4.59
C LEU A 164 -6.82 6.35 -6.05
N ALA A 165 -6.81 7.62 -6.40
CA ALA A 165 -6.42 8.07 -7.73
C ALA A 165 -4.91 7.91 -7.96
N PHE A 166 -4.52 7.73 -9.22
CA PHE A 166 -3.11 7.85 -9.61
C PHE A 166 -2.66 9.31 -9.47
N PHE A 167 -1.43 9.49 -8.98
CA PHE A 167 -0.82 10.82 -8.91
C PHE A 167 -0.46 11.31 -10.31
N ASP A 168 -0.86 12.55 -10.62
CA ASP A 168 -0.54 13.22 -11.87
C ASP A 168 0.37 14.44 -11.58
N PRO A 169 1.66 14.40 -11.94
CA PRO A 169 2.59 15.52 -11.70
C PRO A 169 2.18 16.84 -12.37
N SER A 170 1.31 16.80 -13.39
CA SER A 170 0.86 17.98 -14.11
C SER A 170 -0.33 18.70 -13.44
N VAL A 171 -0.86 18.12 -12.37
CA VAL A 171 -2.06 18.60 -11.69
C VAL A 171 -1.70 19.17 -10.32
N GLU A 172 -2.31 20.31 -10.00
CA GLU A 172 -2.17 20.92 -8.68
C GLU A 172 -2.65 19.96 -7.59
N SER A 173 -1.80 19.82 -6.57
CA SER A 173 -2.04 18.92 -5.44
C SER A 173 -2.59 19.70 -4.27
N GLU A 174 -3.64 19.18 -3.65
CA GLU A 174 -4.21 19.76 -2.43
C GLU A 174 -3.94 18.81 -1.26
N ILE A 175 -3.52 19.36 -0.13
CA ILE A 175 -3.33 18.59 1.10
C ILE A 175 -4.30 19.15 2.14
N PHE A 176 -5.22 18.30 2.59
CA PHE A 176 -6.08 18.62 3.72
C PHE A 176 -5.48 17.97 4.95
N VAL A 177 -5.28 18.78 5.98
CA VAL A 177 -4.72 18.34 7.25
C VAL A 177 -5.72 18.62 8.37
N ASP A 178 -5.75 17.74 9.35
CA ASP A 178 -6.48 17.95 10.59
C ASP A 178 -5.62 17.49 11.77
N ALA A 179 -5.75 18.21 12.89
CA ALA A 179 -4.99 17.97 14.09
C ALA A 179 -5.92 17.80 15.29
N SER A 180 -5.74 16.69 15.99
CA SER A 180 -6.40 16.41 17.27
C SER A 180 -5.40 16.57 18.41
N PRO A 181 -5.84 16.57 19.68
CA PRO A 181 -4.93 16.57 20.82
C PRO A 181 -3.90 15.42 20.83
N PHE A 182 -4.18 14.33 20.10
CA PHE A 182 -3.43 13.07 20.16
C PHE A 182 -2.70 12.73 18.87
N GLY A 183 -3.12 13.26 17.73
CA GLY A 183 -2.64 12.82 16.42
C GLY A 183 -3.05 13.74 15.28
N LEU A 184 -2.35 13.57 14.17
CA LEU A 184 -2.53 14.29 12.91
C LEU A 184 -3.13 13.35 11.87
N GLY A 185 -4.01 13.89 11.04
CA GLY A 185 -4.55 13.28 9.84
C GLY A 185 -4.23 14.15 8.64
N ALA A 186 -3.99 13.52 7.49
CA ALA A 186 -3.87 14.22 6.24
C ALA A 186 -4.43 13.37 5.08
N VAL A 187 -4.92 14.06 4.05
CA VAL A 187 -5.21 13.47 2.75
C VAL A 187 -4.58 14.33 1.66
N LEU A 188 -3.78 13.67 0.81
CA LEU A 188 -3.33 14.23 -0.45
C LEU A 188 -4.42 13.94 -1.50
N GLN A 189 -4.89 14.97 -2.20
CA GLN A 189 -5.90 14.82 -3.24
C GLN A 189 -5.55 15.63 -4.50
N GLN A 190 -6.09 15.18 -5.63
CA GLN A 190 -6.11 15.92 -6.88
C GLN A 190 -7.51 15.85 -7.49
N ARG A 191 -8.05 16.98 -7.95
CA ARG A 191 -9.39 17.05 -8.58
C ARG A 191 -10.49 16.44 -7.70
N GLY A 192 -10.40 16.64 -6.37
CA GLY A 192 -11.34 16.09 -5.39
C GLY A 192 -11.27 14.56 -5.20
N LYS A 193 -10.23 13.89 -5.72
CA LYS A 193 -10.01 12.44 -5.52
C LYS A 193 -8.80 12.19 -4.63
N PRO A 194 -8.91 11.31 -3.61
CA PRO A 194 -7.80 11.01 -2.72
C PRO A 194 -6.71 10.20 -3.43
N ILE A 195 -5.45 10.60 -3.24
CA ILE A 195 -4.26 9.90 -3.74
C ILE A 195 -3.63 9.06 -2.64
N ALA A 196 -3.56 9.62 -1.43
CA ALA A 196 -3.07 8.92 -0.26
C ALA A 196 -3.59 9.57 1.03
N PHE A 197 -3.87 8.73 2.02
CA PHE A 197 -4.06 9.16 3.40
C PHE A 197 -2.75 9.05 4.17
N ALA A 198 -2.52 9.98 5.07
CA ALA A 198 -1.43 9.92 6.04
C ALA A 198 -2.00 10.18 7.43
N SER A 199 -1.41 9.55 8.44
CA SER A 199 -1.77 9.84 9.82
C SER A 199 -0.60 9.55 10.75
N SER A 200 -0.43 10.40 11.75
CA SER A 200 0.65 10.27 12.73
C SER A 200 0.13 10.51 14.14
N THR A 201 0.76 9.87 15.12
CA THR A 201 0.47 10.12 16.54
C THR A 201 1.43 11.20 17.02
N LEU A 202 0.92 12.22 17.71
CA LEU A 202 1.76 13.25 18.31
C LEU A 202 2.64 12.64 19.40
N THR A 203 3.92 13.02 19.41
CA THR A 203 4.86 12.66 20.48
C THR A 203 4.40 13.25 21.82
N PRO A 204 4.87 12.70 22.97
CA PRO A 204 4.53 13.27 24.28
C PRO A 204 4.84 14.77 24.40
N ALA A 205 5.91 15.24 23.77
CA ALA A 205 6.26 16.66 23.72
C ALA A 205 5.24 17.47 22.89
N GLN A 206 4.92 17.02 21.68
CA GLN A 206 3.98 17.70 20.77
C GLN A 206 2.56 17.76 21.33
N ARG A 207 2.15 16.78 22.16
CA ARG A 207 0.84 16.80 22.83
C ARG A 207 0.68 17.98 23.78
N ASN A 208 1.76 18.56 24.27
CA ASN A 208 1.75 19.70 25.19
C ASN A 208 1.72 21.06 24.46
N TYR A 209 1.83 21.08 23.13
CA TYR A 209 1.77 22.32 22.35
C TYR A 209 0.34 22.90 22.35
N ALA A 210 0.23 24.21 22.13
CA ALA A 210 -1.07 24.83 21.93
C ALA A 210 -1.73 24.26 20.66
N HIS A 211 -3.06 24.29 20.57
CA HIS A 211 -3.78 23.76 19.40
C HIS A 211 -3.35 24.39 18.07
N ILE A 212 -2.91 25.65 18.08
CA ILE A 212 -2.41 26.35 16.89
C ILE A 212 -0.97 25.96 16.51
N GLU A 213 -0.22 25.36 17.43
CA GLU A 213 1.17 24.93 17.26
C GLU A 213 1.28 23.43 16.95
N LYS A 214 0.16 22.70 17.04
CA LYS A 214 0.03 21.29 16.68
C LYS A 214 -0.29 21.14 15.20
#